data_AF-A0AAD6RX53-F1
#
_entry.id   AF-A0AAD6RX53-F1
#
_cell.length_a   1.000
_cell.length_b   1.000
_cell.length_c   1.000
_cell.angle_alpha   90.00
_cell.angle_beta   90.00
_cell.angle_gamma   90.00
#
_symmetry.space_group_name_H-M   'P 1'
#
loop_
_entity.id
_entity.type
_entity.pdbx_description
1 polymer ?
#
loop_
_entity_poly.entity_id
_entity_poly.type
_entity_poly.pdbx_seq_one_letter_code
_entity_poly.pdbx_strand_id
1 'polypeptide(L)'
;LRRSPLGLIWDSRNWSCGYDATFTILGNIWTENTAKWTASFAYMSSDLSNFAVGLQSITEGRASFERVRDAIRQGMHAAQPEHFPYGPNTTSIDRIAHTILPS
;
A
#
# COMPACT_ATOMS: atom_id res chain seq x y z
N LEU A 1 -23.32 19.09 -2.84
CA LEU A 1 -22.76 18.00 -3.69
C LEU A 1 -22.29 16.88 -2.77
N ARG A 2 -23.00 15.75 -2.72
CA ARG A 2 -22.50 14.56 -1.99
C ARG A 2 -21.29 14.05 -2.78
N ARG A 3 -20.08 14.26 -2.25
CA ARG A 3 -18.87 13.64 -2.78
C ARG A 3 -18.92 12.17 -2.38
N SER A 4 -19.33 11.30 -3.30
CA SER A 4 -19.10 9.86 -3.13
C SER A 4 -17.60 9.66 -2.89
N PRO A 5 -17.20 8.77 -1.97
CA PRO A 5 -15.79 8.44 -1.83
C PRO A 5 -15.30 7.95 -3.19
N LEU A 6 -14.27 8.60 -3.74
CA LEU A 6 -13.78 8.35 -5.09
C LEU A 6 -13.17 6.94 -5.25
N GLY A 7 -12.99 6.21 -4.13
CA GLY A 7 -12.33 4.91 -4.12
C GLY A 7 -10.88 5.00 -4.61
N LEU A 8 -10.21 3.85 -4.68
CA LEU A 8 -8.95 3.73 -5.39
C LEU A 8 -9.22 3.31 -6.83
N ILE A 9 -8.40 3.79 -7.77
CA ILE A 9 -8.44 3.31 -9.15
C ILE A 9 -7.78 1.92 -9.19
N TRP A 10 -8.60 0.90 -9.42
CA TRP A 10 -8.16 -0.48 -9.58
C TRP A 10 -7.29 -0.64 -10.83
N ASP A 11 -6.10 -1.23 -10.68
CA ASP A 11 -5.24 -1.63 -11.80
C ASP A 11 -5.77 -2.93 -12.39
N SER A 12 -6.55 -2.83 -13.47
CA SER A 12 -7.15 -3.98 -14.16
C SER A 12 -6.15 -4.79 -14.97
N ARG A 13 -4.94 -4.27 -15.20
CA ARG A 13 -3.88 -4.98 -15.94
C ARG A 13 -3.04 -5.86 -15.01
N ASN A 14 -2.78 -5.37 -13.80
CA ASN A 14 -1.99 -6.05 -12.79
C ASN A 14 -2.75 -6.09 -11.47
N TRP A 15 -3.88 -6.79 -11.47
CA TRP A 15 -4.90 -6.80 -10.42
C TRP A 15 -4.47 -6.27 -9.05
N SER A 16 -4.82 -5.01 -8.76
CA SER A 16 -4.41 -4.36 -7.51
C SER A 16 -5.32 -4.65 -6.31
N CYS A 17 -6.40 -5.41 -6.46
CA CYS A 17 -7.48 -5.46 -5.45
C CYS A 17 -7.03 -5.86 -4.04
N GLY A 18 -6.11 -6.84 -3.91
CA GLY A 18 -5.53 -7.20 -2.62
C GLY A 18 -4.70 -6.07 -2.00
N TYR A 19 -3.91 -5.37 -2.83
CA TYR A 19 -3.13 -4.21 -2.40
C TYR A 19 -4.03 -3.02 -2.05
N ASP A 20 -5.08 -2.76 -2.83
CA ASP A 20 -6.06 -1.69 -2.57
C ASP A 20 -6.73 -1.89 -1.21
N ALA A 21 -7.19 -3.10 -0.92
CA ALA A 21 -7.78 -3.43 0.37
C ALA A 21 -6.78 -3.24 1.52
N THR A 22 -5.61 -3.87 1.44
CA THR A 22 -4.60 -3.83 2.51
C THR A 22 -4.10 -2.42 2.77
N PHE A 23 -3.65 -1.71 1.73
CA PHE A 23 -3.06 -0.38 1.91
C PHE A 23 -4.10 0.66 2.28
N THR A 24 -5.36 0.54 1.85
CA THR A 24 -6.43 1.44 2.33
C THR A 24 -6.61 1.33 3.84
N ILE A 25 -6.63 0.11 4.38
CA ILE A 25 -6.75 -0.11 5.83
C ILE A 25 -5.55 0.51 6.56
N LEU A 26 -4.34 0.22 6.10
CA LEU A 26 -3.11 0.74 6.71
C LEU A 26 -3.00 2.28 6.60
N GLY A 27 -3.44 2.85 5.49
CA GLY A 27 -3.52 4.30 5.30
C GLY A 27 -4.49 4.94 6.28
N ASN A 28 -5.67 4.36 6.48
CA ASN A 28 -6.63 4.84 7.49
C ASN A 28 -6.04 4.77 8.91
N ILE A 29 -5.42 3.65 9.29
CA ILE A 29 -4.73 3.50 10.57
C ILE A 29 -3.68 4.61 10.73
N TRP A 30 -2.85 4.83 9.71
CA TRP A 30 -1.82 5.87 9.75
C TRP A 30 -2.40 7.28 9.98
N THR A 31 -3.54 7.60 9.38
CA THR A 31 -4.18 8.93 9.56
C THR A 31 -4.71 9.18 10.97
N GLU A 32 -4.96 8.15 11.78
CA GLU A 32 -5.41 8.33 13.18
C GLU A 32 -4.33 9.00 14.05
N ASN A 33 -3.05 8.67 13.79
CA ASN A 33 -1.91 9.27 14.45
C ASN A 33 -0.65 9.08 13.59
N THR A 34 -0.39 10.05 12.72
CA THR A 34 0.68 9.95 11.71
C THR A 34 2.05 9.79 12.34
N ALA A 35 2.34 10.48 13.45
CA ALA A 35 3.62 10.37 14.15
C ALA A 35 3.85 8.96 14.72
N LYS A 36 2.87 8.43 15.46
CA LYS A 36 2.92 7.07 16.04
C LYS A 36 3.09 6.03 14.94
N TRP A 37 2.22 6.06 13.93
CA TRP A 37 2.18 5.01 12.92
C TRP A 37 3.31 5.08 11.92
N THR A 38 3.89 6.27 11.65
CA THR A 38 5.14 6.37 10.88
C THR A 38 6.27 5.64 11.60
N ALA A 39 6.43 5.87 12.91
CA ALA A 39 7.46 5.18 13.70
C ALA A 39 7.21 3.67 13.79
N SER A 40 5.95 3.25 14.01
CA SER A 40 5.60 1.83 14.03
C SER A 40 5.82 1.14 12.68
N PHE A 41 5.41 1.76 11.57
CA PHE A 41 5.61 1.23 10.22
C PHE A 41 7.09 1.08 9.87
N ALA A 42 7.92 2.05 10.24
CA ALA A 42 9.36 1.99 10.05
C ALA A 42 10.03 0.84 10.82
N TYR A 43 9.48 0.47 11.98
CA TYR A 43 9.97 -0.68 12.76
C TYR A 43 9.53 -2.04 12.17
N MET A 44 8.35 -2.09 11.52
CA MET A 44 7.77 -3.34 11.01
C MET A 44 8.45 -3.84 9.74
N SER A 45 8.64 -2.97 8.74
CA SER A 45 9.30 -3.33 7.48
C SER A 45 9.72 -2.10 6.68
N SER A 46 10.67 -2.29 5.76
CA SER A 46 11.06 -1.25 4.79
C SER A 46 9.91 -0.83 3.89
N ASP A 47 9.03 -1.78 3.51
CA ASP A 47 7.87 -1.48 2.67
C ASP A 47 6.86 -0.59 3.40
N LEU A 48 6.58 -0.86 4.67
CA LEU A 48 5.72 0.02 5.47
C LEU A 48 6.37 1.37 5.76
N SER A 49 7.68 1.41 5.98
CA SER A 49 8.44 2.67 6.08
C SER A 49 8.25 3.53 4.82
N ASN A 50 8.48 2.94 3.65
CA ASN A 50 8.30 3.61 2.36
C ASN A 50 6.83 4.01 2.13
N PHE A 51 5.89 3.18 2.56
CA PHE A 51 4.46 3.49 2.49
C PHE A 51 4.12 4.72 3.34
N ALA A 52 4.63 4.84 4.58
CA ALA A 52 4.44 6.03 5.42
C ALA A 52 5.00 7.31 4.78
N VAL A 53 6.19 7.24 4.16
CA VAL A 53 6.77 8.36 3.39
C VAL A 53 5.88 8.74 2.20
N GLY A 54 5.32 7.73 1.52
CA GLY A 54 4.35 7.93 0.44
C GLY A 54 3.06 8.59 0.92
N LEU A 55 2.50 8.15 2.05
CA LEU A 55 1.31 8.75 2.67
C LEU A 55 1.55 10.23 3.02
N GLN A 56 2.71 10.57 3.56
CA GLN A 56 3.10 11.96 3.78
C GLN A 56 3.19 12.76 2.47
N SER A 57 3.67 12.15 1.39
CA SER A 57 3.69 12.81 0.07
C SER A 57 2.28 13.03 -0.48
N ILE A 58 1.31 12.17 -0.15
CA ILE A 58 -0.11 12.34 -0.51
C ILE A 58 -0.73 13.51 0.26
N THR A 59 -0.48 13.64 1.57
CA THR A 59 -1.02 14.75 2.38
C THR A 59 -0.50 16.11 1.92
N GLU A 60 0.72 16.13 1.37
CA GLU A 60 1.34 17.32 0.78
C GLU A 60 0.94 17.56 -0.69
N GLY A 61 0.09 16.71 -1.28
CA GLY A 61 -0.36 16.84 -2.67
C GLY A 61 0.71 16.52 -3.72
N ARG A 62 1.79 15.84 -3.33
CA ARG A 62 2.93 15.48 -4.20
C ARG A 62 2.82 14.08 -4.83
N ALA A 63 1.87 13.26 -4.37
CA ALA A 63 1.63 11.91 -4.89
C ALA A 63 0.14 11.54 -4.85
N SER A 64 -0.25 10.55 -5.67
CA SER A 64 -1.53 9.86 -5.52
C SER A 64 -1.36 8.57 -4.75
N PHE A 65 -2.47 8.03 -4.22
CA PHE A 65 -2.46 6.75 -3.51
C PHE A 65 -2.02 5.61 -4.43
N GLU A 66 -2.51 5.58 -5.67
CA GLU A 66 -2.15 4.58 -6.68
C GLU A 66 -0.65 4.59 -6.96
N ARG A 67 -0.04 5.77 -7.08
CA ARG A 67 1.41 5.89 -7.32
C ARG A 67 2.22 5.31 -6.16
N VAL A 68 1.79 5.56 -4.93
CA VAL A 68 2.45 5.03 -3.73
C VAL A 68 2.27 3.51 -3.67
N ARG A 69 1.04 3.00 -3.82
CA ARG A 69 0.72 1.57 -3.88
C ARG A 69 1.58 0.85 -4.93
N ASP A 70 1.64 1.38 -6.15
CA ASP A 70 2.33 0.75 -7.27
C ASP A 70 3.84 0.71 -7.06
N ALA A 71 4.42 1.73 -6.41
CA ALA A 71 5.84 1.74 -6.04
C ALA A 71 6.17 0.62 -5.04
N ILE A 72 5.33 0.42 -4.03
CA ILE A 72 5.51 -0.69 -3.07
C ILE A 72 5.31 -2.04 -3.77
N ARG A 73 4.26 -2.17 -4.61
CA ARG A 73 4.03 -3.39 -5.40
C ARG A 73 5.22 -3.73 -6.29
N GLN A 74 5.84 -2.73 -6.92
CA GLN A 74 7.03 -2.91 -7.73
C GLN A 74 8.22 -3.40 -6.90
N GLY A 75 8.43 -2.85 -5.71
CA GLY A 75 9.46 -3.32 -4.78
C GLY A 75 9.26 -4.78 -4.39
N MET A 76 8.04 -5.15 -4.01
CA MET A 76 7.67 -6.53 -3.67
C MET A 76 7.88 -7.50 -4.85
N HIS A 77 7.44 -7.11 -6.05
CA HIS A 77 7.64 -7.92 -7.26
C HIS A 77 9.13 -8.09 -7.58
N ALA A 78 9.93 -7.02 -7.49
CA ALA A 78 11.37 -7.10 -7.74
C ALA A 78 12.08 -8.03 -6.74
N ALA A 79 11.63 -8.08 -5.49
CA ALA A 79 12.20 -8.95 -4.46
C ALA A 79 11.73 -10.41 -4.58
N GLN A 80 10.44 -10.64 -4.85
CA GLN A 80 9.82 -11.97 -4.86
C GLN A 80 8.77 -12.08 -5.97
N PRO A 81 9.18 -12.17 -7.25
CA PRO A 81 8.28 -12.07 -8.40
C PRO A 81 7.26 -13.21 -8.47
N GLU A 82 7.60 -14.40 -7.95
CA GLU A 82 6.69 -15.56 -7.88
C GLU A 82 5.57 -15.35 -6.86
N HIS A 83 5.84 -14.61 -5.79
CA HIS A 83 4.89 -14.33 -4.72
C HIS A 83 4.04 -13.08 -4.99
N PHE A 84 4.58 -12.15 -5.78
CA PHE A 84 3.94 -10.88 -6.13
C PHE A 84 3.92 -10.68 -7.65
N PRO A 85 3.24 -11.53 -8.43
CA PRO A 85 3.27 -11.45 -9.88
C PRO A 85 2.57 -10.20 -10.42
N TYR A 86 3.07 -9.69 -11.55
CA TYR A 86 2.31 -8.79 -12.41
C TYR A 86 1.37 -9.57 -13.34
N GLY A 87 0.40 -8.87 -13.93
CA GLY A 87 -0.63 -9.46 -14.78
C GLY A 87 -1.89 -9.86 -14.01
N PRO A 88 -2.81 -10.60 -14.66
CA PRO A 88 -4.08 -11.03 -14.08
C PRO A 88 -3.92 -12.22 -13.13
N ASN A 89 -2.95 -12.14 -12.23
CA ASN A 89 -2.71 -13.12 -11.18
C ASN A 89 -3.08 -12.49 -9.84
N THR A 90 -3.82 -13.22 -9.01
CA THR A 90 -4.21 -12.73 -7.69
C THR A 90 -3.04 -12.77 -6.72
N THR A 91 -2.80 -11.67 -6.01
CA THR A 91 -2.04 -11.69 -4.76
C THR A 91 -3.02 -11.66 -3.59
N SER A 92 -2.91 -12.64 -2.70
CA SER A 92 -3.80 -12.73 -1.54
C SER A 92 -3.43 -11.70 -0.45
N ILE A 93 -4.44 -11.24 0.30
CA ILE A 93 -4.25 -10.26 1.38
C ILE A 93 -3.35 -10.83 2.48
N ASP A 94 -3.50 -12.12 2.82
CA ASP A 94 -2.67 -12.79 3.82
C ASP A 94 -1.18 -12.74 3.45
N ARG A 95 -0.85 -12.95 2.17
CA ARG A 95 0.52 -12.91 1.68
C ARG A 95 1.12 -11.51 1.80
N ILE A 96 0.35 -10.48 1.43
CA ILE A 96 0.78 -9.09 1.59
C ILE A 96 1.04 -8.79 3.07
N ALA A 97 0.08 -9.14 3.94
CA ALA A 97 0.16 -8.90 5.37
C ALA A 97 1.37 -9.61 6.01
N HIS A 98 1.56 -10.90 5.74
CA HIS A 98 2.70 -11.67 6.26
C HIS A 98 4.07 -11.16 5.78
N THR A 99 4.10 -10.44 4.67
CA THR A 99 5.37 -9.90 4.14
C THR A 99 5.74 -8.58 4.78
N ILE A 100 4.75 -7.75 5.12
CA ILE A 100 4.99 -6.39 5.60
C ILE A 100 4.86 -6.22 7.11
N LEU A 101 4.12 -7.12 7.76
CA LEU A 101 3.95 -7.13 9.21
C LEU A 101 4.95 -8.10 9.86
N PRO A 102 5.43 -7.78 11.06
CA PRO A 102 6.29 -8.70 11.81
C PRO A 102 5.54 -10.00 12.12
N SER A 103 6.27 -11.12 12.10
CA SER A 103 5.80 -12.45 12.49
C SER A 103 5.54 -12.58 13.99
#